data_AF-A0A8H7FD55-F1
#
_entry.id   AF-A0A8H7FD55-F1
#
_cell.length_a   1.000
_cell.length_b   1.000
_cell.length_c   1.000
_cell.angle_alpha   90.00
_cell.angle_beta   90.00
_cell.angle_gamma   90.00
#
_symmetry.space_group_name_H-M   'P 1'
#
loop_
_entity.id
_entity.type
_entity.pdbx_description
1 polymer ?
#
loop_
_entity_poly.entity_id
_entity_poly.type
_entity_poly.pdbx_seq_one_letter_code
_entity_poly.pdbx_strand_id
1 'polypeptide(L)'
;MEDVARSVNEDRRRWEVVKEVLGTKPGEKGKKVPVVMQATARIRNMRSNKDRAESNQEAEQVELMERELKRSDEFINQFAKDVIAWGHTVKATIISLRQWAAGFERVIGLSPEQNSEAFDAFMVVIEQQLMPLGDDLHSIIQDKFLPSLALLVESMKAPLRLLEAMNTLEPLHYALLNNNYAKGRPPPQMLEASQSYIALRGQLHTELPQYLKLLDKGIASSIMQLAQWQTAYWADVRERWGGLWEALRVEGERNAGSEETERVWWGRWEE
;
A
#
# COMPACT_ATOMS: atom_id res chain seq x y z
N MET A 1 24.37 33.48 -17.11
CA MET A 1 24.18 32.65 -18.33
C MET A 1 24.96 31.33 -18.23
N GLU A 2 26.23 31.33 -17.83
CA GLU A 2 27.00 30.08 -17.66
C GLU A 2 26.45 29.14 -16.59
N ASP A 3 25.97 29.65 -15.46
CA ASP A 3 25.40 28.80 -14.39
C ASP A 3 24.07 28.15 -14.80
N VAL A 4 23.27 28.85 -15.60
CA VAL A 4 22.02 28.31 -16.18
C VAL A 4 22.32 27.24 -17.23
N ALA A 5 23.34 27.45 -18.07
CA ALA A 5 23.77 26.44 -19.03
C ALA A 5 24.37 25.20 -18.33
N ARG A 6 25.01 25.37 -17.17
CA ARG A 6 25.50 24.26 -16.34
C ARG A 6 24.36 23.49 -15.69
N SER A 7 23.35 24.16 -15.13
CA SER A 7 22.21 23.46 -14.51
C SER A 7 21.44 22.65 -15.55
N VAL A 8 21.15 23.22 -16.72
CA VAL A 8 20.43 22.52 -17.80
C VAL A 8 21.21 21.31 -18.34
N ASN A 9 22.53 21.43 -18.47
CA ASN A 9 23.37 20.30 -18.88
C ASN A 9 23.43 19.21 -17.81
N GLU A 10 23.38 19.58 -16.53
CA GLU A 10 23.37 18.63 -15.43
C GLU A 10 22.03 17.92 -15.32
N ASP A 11 20.91 18.62 -15.47
CA ASP A 11 19.56 18.04 -15.50
C ASP A 11 19.40 17.05 -16.66
N ARG A 12 19.86 17.43 -17.85
CA ARG A 12 19.86 16.54 -19.02
C ARG A 12 20.68 15.27 -18.75
N ARG A 13 21.84 15.42 -18.12
CA ARG A 13 22.71 14.30 -17.78
C ARG A 13 22.08 13.38 -16.74
N ARG A 14 21.45 13.93 -15.70
CA ARG A 14 20.70 13.15 -14.69
C ARG A 14 19.59 12.36 -15.37
N TRP A 15 18.83 13.00 -16.25
CA TRP A 15 17.76 12.37 -17.01
C TRP A 15 18.25 11.23 -17.91
N GLU A 16 19.39 11.40 -18.60
CA GLU A 16 19.98 10.36 -19.45
C GLU A 16 20.40 9.13 -18.61
N VAL A 17 21.01 9.33 -17.44
CA VAL A 17 21.38 8.24 -16.51
C VAL A 17 20.14 7.52 -15.97
N VAL A 18 19.11 8.26 -15.57
CA VAL A 18 17.83 7.69 -15.10
C VAL A 18 17.17 6.85 -16.19
N LYS A 19 17.12 7.38 -17.42
CA LYS A 19 16.54 6.69 -18.57
C LYS A 19 17.28 5.39 -18.88
N GLU A 20 18.60 5.40 -18.76
CA GLU A 20 19.41 4.20 -18.96
C GLU A 20 19.08 3.12 -17.91
N VAL A 21 19.06 3.48 -16.63
CA VAL A 21 18.76 2.54 -15.54
C VAL A 21 17.34 1.97 -15.65
N LEU A 22 16.36 2.81 -15.96
CA LEU A 22 14.97 2.38 -16.12
C LEU A 22 14.72 1.61 -17.44
N GLY A 23 15.55 1.83 -18.46
CA GLY A 23 15.49 1.15 -19.76
C GLY A 23 16.08 -0.26 -19.75
N THR A 24 16.96 -0.58 -18.80
CA THR A 24 17.48 -1.94 -18.61
C THR A 24 16.43 -2.89 -18.02
N LYS A 25 16.26 -4.08 -18.63
CA LYS A 25 15.30 -5.08 -18.15
C LYS A 25 15.73 -5.64 -16.77
N PRO A 26 14.78 -5.86 -15.84
CA PRO A 26 15.07 -6.49 -14.56
C PRO A 26 15.59 -7.92 -14.80
N GLY A 27 16.80 -8.22 -14.33
CA GLY A 27 17.43 -9.54 -14.45
C GLY A 27 18.62 -9.65 -15.41
N GLU A 28 18.91 -8.64 -16.24
CA GLU A 28 20.20 -8.55 -16.94
C GLU A 28 21.30 -8.06 -15.97
N LYS A 29 21.60 -8.87 -14.95
CA LYS A 29 22.80 -8.69 -14.14
C LYS A 29 24.01 -8.94 -15.05
N GLY A 30 24.66 -7.88 -15.50
CA GLY A 30 26.02 -7.97 -16.05
C GLY A 30 26.26 -7.45 -17.47
N LYS A 31 25.28 -6.86 -18.17
CA LYS A 31 25.63 -6.03 -19.32
C LYS A 31 25.96 -4.63 -18.81
N LYS A 32 27.26 -4.35 -18.81
CA LYS A 32 27.86 -3.01 -18.74
C LYS A 32 26.87 -2.00 -19.29
N VAL A 33 26.44 -1.06 -18.45
CA VAL A 33 26.01 0.30 -18.84
C VAL A 33 26.79 0.66 -20.12
N PRO A 34 26.20 0.59 -21.33
CA PRO A 34 26.96 0.77 -22.54
C PRO A 34 27.38 2.23 -22.62
N VAL A 35 28.65 2.44 -22.26
CA VAL A 35 29.54 3.56 -22.55
C VAL A 35 29.06 4.36 -23.77
N VAL A 36 28.23 5.37 -23.55
CA VAL A 36 28.05 6.49 -24.48
C VAL A 36 27.85 7.77 -23.67
N MET A 37 28.95 8.40 -23.29
CA MET A 37 29.05 9.86 -23.39
C MET A 37 30.52 10.29 -23.31
N GLN A 38 31.14 10.47 -24.48
CA GLN A 38 32.32 11.32 -24.61
C GLN A 38 31.90 12.77 -24.38
N ALA A 39 31.92 13.21 -23.13
CA ALA A 39 32.10 14.61 -22.79
C ALA A 39 33.23 14.67 -21.77
N THR A 40 34.44 14.96 -22.25
CA THR A 40 35.62 15.22 -21.43
C THR A 40 35.42 16.48 -20.60
N ALA A 41 34.69 16.39 -19.50
CA ALA A 41 34.71 17.38 -18.44
C ALA A 41 36.00 17.16 -17.64
N ARG A 42 36.94 18.09 -17.77
CA ARG A 42 38.14 18.17 -16.92
C ARG A 42 37.69 18.25 -15.47
N ILE A 43 37.85 17.15 -14.72
CA ILE A 43 37.67 17.14 -13.27
C ILE A 43 38.76 18.04 -12.67
N ARG A 44 38.41 19.29 -12.40
CA ARG A 44 39.26 20.19 -11.63
C ARG A 44 39.16 19.74 -10.18
N ASN A 45 40.17 19.00 -9.73
CA ASN A 45 40.41 18.73 -8.32
C ASN A 45 40.48 20.05 -7.57
N MET A 46 39.49 20.31 -6.72
CA MET A 46 39.54 20.99 -5.41
C MET A 46 38.09 21.12 -4.92
N ARG A 47 37.51 20.03 -4.41
CA ARG A 47 36.29 20.12 -3.59
C ARG A 47 36.71 20.55 -2.20
N SER A 48 36.09 21.61 -1.70
CA SER A 48 36.31 22.11 -0.34
C SER A 48 35.79 21.10 0.69
N ASN A 49 36.25 21.18 1.95
CA ASN A 49 35.69 20.35 3.03
C ASN A 49 34.17 20.56 3.19
N LYS A 50 33.65 21.72 2.79
CA LYS A 50 32.22 22.04 2.79
C LYS A 50 31.46 21.20 1.75
N ASP A 51 31.98 21.08 0.53
CA ASP A 51 31.35 20.27 -0.54
C ASP A 51 31.35 18.76 -0.22
N ARG A 52 32.33 18.30 0.58
CA ARG A 52 32.36 16.92 1.09
C ARG A 52 31.31 16.69 2.18
N ALA A 53 31.12 17.66 3.08
CA ALA A 53 30.10 17.58 4.14
C ALA A 53 28.68 17.60 3.56
N GLU A 54 28.41 18.50 2.61
CA GLU A 54 27.11 18.58 1.92
C GLU A 54 26.83 17.30 1.11
N SER A 55 27.83 16.76 0.42
CA SER A 55 27.73 15.47 -0.29
C SER A 55 27.43 14.29 0.63
N ASN A 56 27.97 14.29 1.86
CA ASN A 56 27.67 13.24 2.83
C ASN A 56 26.24 13.38 3.38
N GLN A 57 25.79 14.62 3.63
CA GLN A 57 24.43 14.89 4.09
C GLN A 57 23.37 14.47 3.05
N GLU A 58 23.61 14.73 1.76
CA GLU A 58 22.74 14.25 0.69
C GLU A 58 22.64 12.72 0.67
N ALA A 59 23.76 12.02 0.85
CA ALA A 59 23.81 10.56 0.86
C ALA A 59 23.00 9.98 2.04
N GLU A 60 23.21 10.51 3.24
CA GLU A 60 22.46 10.12 4.45
C GLU A 60 20.95 10.34 4.28
N GLN A 61 20.54 11.45 3.66
CA GLN A 61 19.13 11.73 3.41
C GLN A 61 18.51 10.78 2.39
N VAL A 62 19.21 10.45 1.31
CA VAL A 62 18.71 9.46 0.34
C VAL A 62 18.61 8.07 0.97
N GLU A 63 19.55 7.69 1.84
CA GLU A 63 19.49 6.43 2.58
C GLU A 63 18.29 6.37 3.56
N LEU A 64 17.99 7.47 4.24
CA LEU A 64 16.78 7.58 5.08
C LEU A 64 15.51 7.42 4.25
N MET A 65 15.44 8.10 3.10
CA MET A 65 14.29 8.01 2.20
C MET A 65 14.14 6.61 1.57
N GLU A 66 15.24 5.91 1.29
CA GLU A 66 15.20 4.51 0.86
C GLU A 66 14.56 3.60 1.91
N ARG A 67 14.95 3.78 3.18
CA ARG A 67 14.36 3.03 4.29
C ARG A 67 12.88 3.30 4.44
N GLU A 68 12.46 4.56 4.29
CA GLU A 68 11.05 4.93 4.35
C GLU A 68 10.23 4.38 3.17
N LEU A 69 10.82 4.34 1.98
CA LEU A 69 10.20 3.73 0.81
C LEU A 69 10.00 2.22 1.01
N LYS A 70 11.02 1.51 1.50
CA LYS A 70 10.93 0.06 1.81
C LYS A 70 9.90 -0.23 2.90
N ARG A 71 9.85 0.59 3.94
CA ARG A 71 8.83 0.49 5.00
C ARG A 71 7.42 0.68 4.44
N SER A 72 7.24 1.62 3.51
CA SER A 72 5.95 1.83 2.85
C SER A 72 5.54 0.60 2.02
N ASP A 73 6.49 -0.06 1.35
CA ASP A 73 6.21 -1.27 0.56
C ASP A 73 5.75 -2.41 1.46
N GLU A 74 6.48 -2.66 2.55
CA GLU A 74 6.13 -3.66 3.56
C GLU A 74 4.75 -3.37 4.16
N PHE A 75 4.48 -2.11 4.49
CA PHE A 75 3.19 -1.69 5.01
C PHE A 75 2.05 -1.96 4.03
N ILE A 76 2.17 -1.55 2.77
CA ILE A 76 1.09 -1.74 1.76
C ILE A 76 0.80 -3.22 1.57
N ASN A 77 1.85 -4.05 1.48
CA ASN A 77 1.70 -5.50 1.32
C ASN A 77 1.06 -6.16 2.54
N GLN A 78 1.44 -5.74 3.75
CA GLN A 78 0.82 -6.25 4.97
C GLN A 78 -0.63 -5.79 5.10
N PHE A 79 -0.90 -4.51 4.84
CA PHE A 79 -2.24 -3.94 4.87
C PHE A 79 -3.19 -4.65 3.90
N ALA A 80 -2.75 -4.96 2.68
CA ALA A 80 -3.54 -5.73 1.73
C ALA A 80 -3.92 -7.12 2.28
N LYS A 81 -2.97 -7.83 2.90
CA LYS A 81 -3.22 -9.15 3.52
C LYS A 81 -4.22 -9.06 4.66
N ASP A 82 -4.05 -8.06 5.53
CA ASP A 82 -4.92 -7.86 6.69
C ASP A 82 -6.36 -7.54 6.28
N VAL A 83 -6.54 -6.75 5.21
CA VAL A 83 -7.88 -6.44 4.67
C VAL A 83 -8.56 -7.67 4.07
N ILE A 84 -7.82 -8.50 3.33
CA ILE A 84 -8.34 -9.77 2.81
C ILE A 84 -8.74 -10.69 3.96
N ALA A 85 -7.88 -10.83 4.97
CA ALA A 85 -8.16 -11.67 6.14
C ALA A 85 -9.39 -11.17 6.93
N TRP A 86 -9.51 -9.85 7.08
CA TRP A 86 -10.68 -9.22 7.69
C TRP A 86 -11.96 -9.54 6.90
N GLY A 87 -11.97 -9.36 5.57
CA GLY A 87 -13.13 -9.68 4.73
C GLY A 87 -13.55 -11.15 4.84
N HIS A 88 -12.58 -12.08 4.87
CA HIS A 88 -12.87 -13.49 5.12
C HIS A 88 -13.47 -13.75 6.50
N THR A 89 -12.96 -13.08 7.54
CA THR A 89 -13.45 -13.21 8.92
C THR A 89 -14.89 -12.75 9.04
N VAL A 90 -15.24 -11.62 8.40
CA VAL A 90 -16.60 -11.09 8.36
C VAL A 90 -17.56 -12.11 7.72
N LYS A 91 -17.20 -12.63 6.55
CA LYS A 91 -18.00 -13.66 5.86
C LYS A 91 -18.12 -14.95 6.68
N ALA A 92 -17.02 -15.42 7.27
CA ALA A 92 -17.00 -16.61 8.12
C ALA A 92 -17.89 -16.46 9.37
N THR A 93 -17.98 -15.24 9.91
CA THR A 93 -18.86 -14.94 11.06
C THR A 93 -20.34 -15.14 10.69
N ILE A 94 -20.77 -14.66 9.51
CA ILE A 94 -22.15 -14.85 9.03
C ILE A 94 -22.43 -16.34 8.78
N ILE A 95 -21.50 -17.06 8.16
CA ILE A 95 -21.63 -18.51 7.93
C ILE A 95 -21.74 -19.26 9.27
N SER A 96 -20.94 -18.88 10.26
CA SER A 96 -20.97 -19.49 11.59
C SER A 96 -22.29 -19.20 12.30
N LEU A 97 -22.82 -17.98 12.17
CA LEU A 97 -24.13 -17.61 12.70
C LEU A 97 -25.25 -18.47 12.07
N ARG A 98 -25.21 -18.68 10.75
CA ARG A 98 -26.14 -19.57 10.05
C ARG A 98 -26.05 -21.02 10.55
N GLN A 99 -24.84 -21.54 10.70
CA GLN A 99 -24.63 -22.91 11.19
C GLN A 99 -25.14 -23.08 12.62
N TRP A 100 -24.88 -22.08 13.47
CA TRP A 100 -25.41 -22.02 14.82
C TRP A 100 -26.94 -22.01 14.80
N ALA A 101 -27.56 -21.16 13.97
CA ALA A 101 -29.02 -21.05 13.84
C ALA A 101 -29.66 -22.39 13.44
N ALA A 102 -29.12 -23.05 12.42
CA ALA A 102 -29.59 -24.37 11.98
C ALA A 102 -29.39 -25.47 13.03
N GLY A 103 -28.38 -25.34 13.90
CA GLY A 103 -28.21 -26.20 15.07
C GLY A 103 -29.25 -25.91 16.15
N PHE A 104 -29.50 -24.63 16.41
CA PHE A 104 -30.48 -24.16 17.38
C PHE A 104 -31.89 -24.63 17.02
N GLU A 105 -32.31 -24.50 15.76
CA GLU A 105 -33.59 -25.00 15.21
C GLU A 105 -33.90 -26.43 15.64
N ARG A 106 -32.90 -27.32 15.51
CA ARG A 106 -33.04 -28.74 15.87
C ARG A 106 -33.15 -28.96 17.37
N VAL A 107 -32.49 -28.12 18.17
CA VAL A 107 -32.52 -28.21 19.64
C VAL A 107 -33.87 -27.77 20.18
N ILE A 108 -34.47 -26.72 19.61
CA ILE A 108 -35.80 -26.24 20.00
C ILE A 108 -36.94 -27.07 19.39
N GLY A 109 -36.63 -28.09 18.60
CA GLY A 109 -37.61 -29.05 18.07
C GLY A 109 -38.47 -28.46 16.95
N LEU A 110 -38.02 -27.40 16.28
CA LEU A 110 -38.71 -26.93 15.08
C LEU A 110 -38.67 -28.02 14.00
N SER A 111 -39.82 -28.26 13.39
CA SER A 111 -40.04 -29.25 12.34
C SER A 111 -40.99 -28.67 11.30
N PRO A 112 -41.09 -29.22 10.09
CA PRO A 112 -42.03 -28.73 9.09
C PRO A 112 -43.49 -28.64 9.58
N GLU A 113 -43.87 -29.44 10.59
CA GLU A 113 -45.17 -29.39 11.24
C GLU A 113 -45.26 -28.39 12.41
N GLN A 114 -44.13 -27.98 13.01
CA GLN A 114 -44.00 -27.00 14.09
C GLN A 114 -42.97 -25.92 13.67
N ASN A 115 -43.38 -25.03 12.78
CA ASN A 115 -42.56 -23.92 12.30
C ASN A 115 -42.70 -22.68 13.19
N SER A 116 -41.67 -21.83 13.15
CA SER A 116 -41.68 -20.51 13.78
C SER A 116 -41.44 -19.46 12.71
N GLU A 117 -42.46 -18.65 12.42
CA GLU A 117 -42.35 -17.55 11.44
C GLU A 117 -41.25 -16.56 11.81
N ALA A 118 -41.02 -16.33 13.11
CA ALA A 118 -39.94 -15.49 13.61
C ALA A 118 -38.56 -16.08 13.32
N PHE A 119 -38.41 -17.40 13.47
CA PHE A 119 -37.17 -18.10 13.14
C PHE A 119 -36.91 -18.10 11.63
N ASP A 120 -37.95 -18.32 10.82
CA ASP A 120 -37.85 -18.24 9.36
C ASP A 120 -37.44 -16.84 8.90
N ALA A 121 -38.01 -15.78 9.49
CA ALA A 121 -37.63 -14.41 9.21
C ALA A 121 -36.15 -14.13 9.57
N PHE A 122 -35.69 -14.64 10.71
CA PHE A 122 -34.28 -14.56 11.10
C PHE A 122 -33.35 -15.27 10.10
N MET A 123 -33.72 -16.48 9.67
CA MET A 123 -32.96 -17.23 8.66
C MET A 123 -32.94 -16.50 7.31
N VAL A 124 -34.04 -15.89 6.89
CA VAL A 124 -34.11 -15.05 5.68
C VAL A 124 -33.11 -13.89 5.75
N VAL A 125 -33.01 -13.21 6.90
CA VAL A 125 -32.04 -12.11 7.06
C VAL A 125 -30.61 -12.62 6.91
N ILE A 126 -30.27 -13.75 7.54
CA ILE A 126 -28.93 -14.33 7.41
C ILE A 126 -28.64 -14.75 5.97
N GLU A 127 -29.55 -15.51 5.35
CA GLU A 127 -29.26 -16.19 4.08
C GLU A 127 -29.43 -15.28 2.86
N GLN A 128 -30.45 -14.45 2.86
CA GLN A 128 -30.83 -13.65 1.68
C GLN A 128 -30.37 -12.21 1.77
N GLN A 129 -29.92 -11.74 2.93
CA GLN A 129 -29.51 -10.34 3.11
C GLN A 129 -28.05 -10.24 3.57
N LEU A 130 -27.66 -10.86 4.68
CA LEU A 130 -26.32 -10.73 5.23
C LEU A 130 -25.26 -11.48 4.40
N MET A 131 -25.55 -12.70 3.93
CA MET A 131 -24.60 -13.44 3.09
C MET A 131 -24.26 -12.69 1.79
N PRO A 132 -25.24 -12.17 1.01
CA PRO A 132 -24.96 -11.33 -0.14
C PRO A 132 -24.14 -10.07 0.18
N LEU A 133 -24.41 -9.38 1.30
CA LEU A 133 -23.59 -8.23 1.72
C LEU A 133 -22.13 -8.62 1.96
N GLY A 134 -21.88 -9.80 2.52
CA GLY A 134 -20.53 -10.34 2.69
C GLY A 134 -19.84 -10.63 1.35
N ASP A 135 -20.57 -11.12 0.35
CA ASP A 135 -20.07 -11.36 -1.00
C ASP A 135 -19.76 -10.07 -1.75
N ASP A 136 -20.64 -9.06 -1.61
CA ASP A 136 -20.44 -7.73 -2.19
C ASP A 136 -19.20 -7.05 -1.60
N LEU A 137 -19.03 -7.11 -0.28
CA LEU A 137 -17.84 -6.59 0.40
C LEU A 137 -16.57 -7.29 -0.11
N HIS A 138 -16.61 -8.61 -0.25
CA HIS A 138 -15.47 -9.37 -0.76
C HIS A 138 -15.11 -8.95 -2.20
N SER A 139 -16.13 -8.76 -3.04
CA SER A 139 -15.96 -8.31 -4.43
C SER A 139 -15.39 -6.88 -4.48
N ILE A 140 -15.84 -5.96 -3.61
CA ILE A 140 -15.27 -4.61 -3.50
C ILE A 140 -13.78 -4.66 -3.14
N ILE A 141 -13.40 -5.52 -2.18
CA ILE A 141 -12.00 -5.70 -1.79
C ILE A 141 -11.19 -6.21 -2.99
N GLN A 142 -11.66 -7.26 -3.66
CA GLN A 142 -10.93 -7.89 -4.77
C GLN A 142 -10.83 -7.00 -6.02
N ASP A 143 -11.93 -6.36 -6.42
CA ASP A 143 -12.04 -5.72 -7.73
C ASP A 143 -11.69 -4.23 -7.69
N LYS A 144 -11.71 -3.59 -6.51
CA LYS A 144 -11.47 -2.14 -6.38
C LYS A 144 -10.29 -1.83 -5.47
N PHE A 145 -10.28 -2.39 -4.27
CA PHE A 145 -9.27 -2.06 -3.28
C PHE A 145 -7.88 -2.58 -3.63
N LEU A 146 -7.77 -3.89 -3.88
CA LEU A 146 -6.48 -4.53 -4.18
C LEU A 146 -5.83 -3.97 -5.45
N PRO A 147 -6.56 -3.73 -6.56
CA PRO A 147 -5.98 -3.05 -7.73
C PRO A 147 -5.45 -1.66 -7.41
N SER A 148 -6.13 -0.91 -6.55
CA SER A 148 -5.69 0.43 -6.14
C SER A 148 -4.39 0.39 -5.33
N LEU A 149 -4.23 -0.58 -4.42
CA LEU A 149 -2.98 -0.83 -3.71
C LEU A 149 -1.87 -1.32 -4.66
N ALA A 150 -2.21 -2.18 -5.63
CA ALA A 150 -1.26 -2.67 -6.62
C ALA A 150 -0.67 -1.53 -7.46
N LEU A 151 -1.45 -0.50 -7.78
CA LEU A 151 -0.95 0.70 -8.47
C LEU A 151 0.08 1.47 -7.62
N LEU A 152 -0.13 1.57 -6.30
CA LEU A 152 0.85 2.18 -5.40
C LEU A 152 2.16 1.38 -5.41
N VAL A 153 2.09 0.06 -5.24
CA VAL A 153 3.27 -0.84 -5.29
C VAL A 153 3.97 -0.75 -6.65
N GLU A 154 3.22 -0.73 -7.76
CA GLU A 154 3.78 -0.58 -9.11
C GLU A 154 4.57 0.73 -9.24
N SER A 155 4.04 1.83 -8.70
CA SER A 155 4.70 3.13 -8.75
C SER A 155 6.05 3.15 -8.02
N MET A 156 6.24 2.25 -7.03
CA MET A 156 7.46 2.17 -6.23
C MET A 156 8.60 1.44 -6.94
N LYS A 157 8.32 0.66 -7.99
CA LYS A 157 9.35 -0.12 -8.70
C LYS A 157 10.44 0.74 -9.33
N ALA A 158 10.05 1.87 -9.93
CA ALA A 158 11.00 2.78 -10.56
C ALA A 158 11.98 3.42 -9.55
N PRO A 159 11.53 4.08 -8.46
CA PRO A 159 12.45 4.63 -7.47
C PRO A 159 13.29 3.55 -6.77
N LEU A 160 12.74 2.36 -6.48
CA LEU A 160 13.51 1.25 -5.92
C LEU A 160 14.64 0.79 -6.85
N ARG A 161 14.39 0.67 -8.16
CA ARG A 161 15.44 0.33 -9.14
C ARG A 161 16.55 1.38 -9.21
N LEU A 162 16.19 2.66 -9.14
CA LEU A 162 17.17 3.75 -9.12
C LEU A 162 18.05 3.69 -7.87
N LEU A 163 17.45 3.39 -6.71
CA LEU A 163 18.17 3.20 -5.45
C LEU A 163 19.09 1.98 -5.49
N GLU A 164 18.62 0.84 -6.02
CA GLU A 164 19.45 -0.37 -6.20
C GLU A 164 20.65 -0.11 -7.13
N ALA A 165 20.44 0.62 -8.23
CA ALA A 165 21.50 1.01 -9.14
C ALA A 165 22.50 1.95 -8.46
N MET A 166 22.02 2.93 -7.70
CA MET A 166 22.88 3.83 -6.92
C MET A 166 23.74 3.06 -5.92
N ASN A 167 23.15 2.16 -5.14
CA ASN A 167 23.84 1.34 -4.14
C ASN A 167 24.87 0.39 -4.77
N THR A 168 24.64 -0.07 -6.01
CA THR A 168 25.62 -0.87 -6.77
C THR A 168 26.85 -0.06 -7.20
N LEU A 169 26.66 1.23 -7.49
CA LEU A 169 27.73 2.14 -7.94
C LEU A 169 28.51 2.77 -6.78
N GLU A 170 27.94 2.78 -5.57
CA GLU A 170 28.51 3.40 -4.38
C GLU A 170 29.92 2.88 -4.01
N PRO A 171 30.21 1.55 -3.97
CA PRO A 171 31.54 1.07 -3.65
C PRO A 171 32.60 1.53 -4.66
N LEU A 172 32.23 1.64 -5.94
CA LEU A 172 33.11 2.12 -7.00
C LEU A 172 33.41 3.61 -6.85
N HIS A 173 32.41 4.39 -6.42
CA HIS A 173 32.58 5.81 -6.10
C HIS A 173 33.58 6.01 -4.96
N TYR A 174 33.42 5.30 -3.83
CA TYR A 174 34.35 5.41 -2.71
C TYR A 174 35.74 4.84 -3.01
N ALA A 175 35.83 3.75 -3.78
CA ALA A 175 37.12 3.21 -4.23
C ALA A 175 37.89 4.23 -5.09
N LEU A 176 37.21 5.01 -5.94
CA LEU A 176 37.81 6.10 -6.69
C LEU A 176 38.30 7.22 -5.77
N LEU A 177 37.50 7.63 -4.78
CA LEU A 177 37.86 8.70 -3.84
C LEU A 177 39.10 8.35 -3.00
N ASN A 178 39.29 7.06 -2.71
CA ASN A 178 40.43 6.53 -1.98
C ASN A 178 41.60 6.09 -2.87
N ASN A 179 41.50 6.29 -4.19
CA ASN A 179 42.53 5.86 -5.13
C ASN A 179 43.80 6.73 -5.00
N ASN A 180 44.97 6.08 -4.93
CA ASN A 180 46.24 6.77 -4.88
C ASN A 180 46.67 7.20 -6.30
N TYR A 181 46.35 8.44 -6.66
CA TYR A 181 46.71 9.06 -7.94
C TYR A 181 48.23 9.08 -8.23
N ALA A 182 49.08 8.88 -7.22
CA ALA A 182 50.52 8.75 -7.41
C ALA A 182 50.94 7.43 -8.08
N LYS A 183 50.08 6.39 -8.09
CA LYS A 183 50.37 5.08 -8.66
C LYS A 183 49.78 4.85 -10.07
N GLY A 184 49.08 5.84 -10.63
CA GLY A 184 48.53 5.78 -11.99
C GLY A 184 47.18 6.51 -12.13
N ARG A 185 46.78 6.76 -13.38
CA ARG A 185 45.49 7.37 -13.69
C ARG A 185 44.35 6.36 -13.40
N PRO A 186 43.24 6.78 -12.76
CA PRO A 186 42.10 5.89 -12.53
C PRO A 186 41.52 5.34 -13.84
N PRO A 187 41.05 4.08 -13.85
CA PRO A 187 40.35 3.51 -14.99
C PRO A 187 39.12 4.34 -15.40
N PRO A 188 38.89 4.58 -16.71
CA PRO A 188 37.76 5.37 -17.21
C PRO A 188 36.40 4.87 -16.69
N GLN A 189 36.25 3.55 -16.57
CA GLN A 189 35.03 2.90 -16.05
C GLN A 189 34.71 3.30 -14.60
N MET A 190 35.72 3.52 -13.74
CA MET A 190 35.47 3.99 -12.37
C MET A 190 35.07 5.46 -12.33
N LEU A 191 35.61 6.28 -13.24
CA LEU A 191 35.21 7.68 -13.37
C LEU A 191 33.76 7.78 -13.82
N GLU A 192 33.35 6.97 -14.80
CA GLU A 192 31.97 6.88 -15.28
C GLU A 192 31.02 6.37 -14.19
N ALA A 193 31.38 5.30 -13.47
CA ALA A 193 30.56 4.78 -12.37
C ALA A 193 30.36 5.81 -11.24
N SER A 194 31.42 6.51 -10.84
CA SER A 194 31.37 7.59 -9.85
C SER A 194 30.50 8.77 -10.32
N GLN A 195 30.55 9.07 -11.62
CA GLN A 195 29.73 10.09 -12.24
C GLN A 195 28.24 9.73 -12.28
N SER A 196 27.90 8.48 -12.63
CA SER A 196 26.52 7.98 -12.60
C SER A 196 25.98 7.90 -11.17
N TYR A 197 26.80 7.51 -10.19
CA TYR A 197 26.42 7.55 -8.77
C TYR A 197 26.01 8.95 -8.30
N ILE A 198 26.84 9.97 -8.57
CA ILE A 198 26.52 11.37 -8.20
C ILE A 198 25.25 11.85 -8.90
N ALA A 199 25.08 11.52 -10.19
CA ALA A 199 23.90 11.91 -10.96
C ALA A 199 22.61 11.29 -10.39
N LEU A 200 22.63 9.98 -10.10
CA LEU A 200 21.50 9.27 -9.50
C LEU A 200 21.17 9.82 -8.11
N ARG A 201 22.19 10.01 -7.26
CA ARG A 201 22.00 10.55 -5.92
C ARG A 201 21.40 11.95 -5.96
N GLY A 202 21.91 12.83 -6.82
CA GLY A 202 21.39 14.18 -6.99
C GLY A 202 19.94 14.18 -7.50
N GLN A 203 19.58 13.27 -8.41
CA GLN A 203 18.20 13.13 -8.88
C GLN A 203 17.27 12.63 -7.77
N LEU A 204 17.66 11.56 -7.09
CA LEU A 204 16.89 10.97 -5.99
C LEU A 204 16.69 11.97 -4.86
N HIS A 205 17.72 12.74 -4.51
CA HIS A 205 17.62 13.79 -3.51
C HIS A 205 16.57 14.85 -3.87
N THR A 206 16.43 15.21 -5.16
CA THR A 206 15.44 16.20 -5.61
C THR A 206 14.02 15.63 -5.68
N GLU A 207 13.83 14.43 -6.25
CA GLU A 207 12.49 13.92 -6.60
C GLU A 207 11.88 13.00 -5.54
N LEU A 208 12.70 12.23 -4.82
CA LEU A 208 12.22 11.25 -3.85
C LEU A 208 11.42 11.87 -2.69
N PRO A 209 11.76 13.06 -2.15
CA PRO A 209 10.95 13.69 -1.11
C PRO A 209 9.53 14.02 -1.58
N GLN A 210 9.38 14.48 -2.83
CA GLN A 210 8.06 14.80 -3.39
C GLN A 210 7.27 13.52 -3.67
N TYR A 211 7.95 12.50 -4.21
CA TYR A 211 7.35 11.19 -4.42
C TYR A 211 6.84 10.58 -3.10
N LEU A 212 7.65 10.57 -2.03
CA LEU A 212 7.25 10.03 -0.73
C LEU A 212 6.02 10.76 -0.14
N LYS A 213 5.95 12.09 -0.27
CA LYS A 213 4.75 12.85 0.13
C LYS A 213 3.50 12.45 -0.64
N LEU A 214 3.62 12.11 -1.93
CA LEU A 214 2.49 11.65 -2.73
C LEU A 214 2.12 10.20 -2.42
N LEU A 215 3.12 9.35 -2.17
CA LEU A 215 2.93 7.98 -1.73
C LEU A 215 2.17 7.92 -0.40
N ASP A 216 2.59 8.70 0.59
CA ASP A 216 1.92 8.81 1.90
C ASP A 216 0.46 9.24 1.76
N LYS A 217 0.19 10.25 0.92
CA LYS A 217 -1.19 10.66 0.58
C LYS A 217 -1.99 9.56 -0.10
N GLY A 218 -1.36 8.79 -0.99
CA GLY A 218 -1.97 7.63 -1.64
C GLY A 218 -2.37 6.57 -0.61
N ILE A 219 -1.46 6.22 0.30
CA ILE A 219 -1.70 5.28 1.40
C ILE A 219 -2.85 5.77 2.29
N ALA A 220 -2.80 7.04 2.73
CA ALA A 220 -3.84 7.64 3.55
C ALA A 220 -5.22 7.61 2.86
N SER A 221 -5.26 7.88 1.55
CA SER A 221 -6.50 7.82 0.75
C SER A 221 -7.04 6.39 0.69
N SER A 222 -6.19 5.38 0.51
CA SER A 222 -6.60 3.97 0.53
C SER A 222 -7.16 3.55 1.90
N ILE A 223 -6.55 4.00 3.00
CA ILE A 223 -7.05 3.74 4.36
C ILE A 223 -8.43 4.39 4.55
N MET A 224 -8.60 5.64 4.15
CA MET A 224 -9.89 6.33 4.23
C MET A 224 -10.97 5.65 3.38
N GLN A 225 -10.62 5.19 2.19
CA GLN A 225 -11.56 4.49 1.31
C GLN A 225 -12.02 3.16 1.92
N LEU A 226 -11.11 2.40 2.52
CA LEU A 226 -11.47 1.19 3.27
C LEU A 226 -12.42 1.51 4.42
N ALA A 227 -12.12 2.54 5.21
CA ALA A 227 -12.97 2.94 6.34
C ALA A 227 -14.38 3.33 5.90
N GLN A 228 -14.53 3.97 4.73
CA GLN A 228 -15.84 4.28 4.15
C GLN A 228 -16.61 3.00 3.78
N TRP A 229 -15.96 2.03 3.14
CA TRP A 229 -16.62 0.75 2.83
C TRP A 229 -16.98 -0.05 4.07
N GLN A 230 -16.11 -0.05 5.09
CA GLN A 230 -16.42 -0.65 6.39
C GLN A 230 -17.64 0.00 7.04
N THR A 231 -17.70 1.33 7.01
CA THR A 231 -18.82 2.08 7.58
C THR A 231 -20.13 1.77 6.85
N ALA A 232 -20.11 1.78 5.51
CA ALA A 232 -21.26 1.44 4.69
C ALA A 232 -21.75 0.01 4.97
N TYR A 233 -20.82 -0.96 4.97
CA TYR A 233 -21.15 -2.35 5.27
C TYR A 233 -21.83 -2.51 6.64
N TRP A 234 -21.29 -1.91 7.70
CA TRP A 234 -21.89 -2.03 9.03
C TRP A 234 -23.19 -1.25 9.17
N ALA A 235 -23.36 -0.15 8.43
CA ALA A 235 -24.64 0.55 8.35
C ALA A 235 -25.71 -0.34 7.70
N ASP A 236 -25.39 -1.01 6.60
CA ASP A 236 -26.29 -1.92 5.90
C ASP A 236 -26.65 -3.13 6.77
N VAL A 237 -25.66 -3.74 7.44
CA VAL A 237 -25.89 -4.84 8.39
C VAL A 237 -26.84 -4.40 9.51
N ARG A 238 -26.61 -3.21 10.09
CA ARG A 238 -27.50 -2.65 11.13
C ARG A 238 -28.90 -2.42 10.59
N GLU A 239 -29.05 -1.94 9.36
CA GLU A 239 -30.35 -1.75 8.72
C GLU A 239 -31.10 -3.07 8.54
N ARG A 240 -30.43 -4.14 8.08
CA ARG A 240 -31.05 -5.47 7.93
C ARG A 240 -31.53 -6.04 9.27
N TRP A 241 -30.71 -5.91 10.31
CA TRP A 241 -31.12 -6.29 11.67
C TRP A 241 -32.28 -5.42 12.19
N GLY A 242 -32.25 -4.12 11.94
CA GLY A 242 -33.35 -3.21 12.31
C GLY A 242 -34.67 -3.59 11.62
N GLY A 243 -34.61 -3.99 10.34
CA GLY A 243 -35.76 -4.49 9.59
C GLY A 243 -36.36 -5.76 10.19
N LEU A 244 -35.52 -6.68 10.68
CA LEU A 244 -35.99 -7.86 11.42
C LEU A 244 -36.75 -7.46 12.68
N TRP A 245 -36.17 -6.56 13.49
CA TRP A 245 -36.81 -6.12 14.74
C TRP A 245 -38.15 -5.45 14.51
N GLU A 246 -38.28 -4.62 13.47
CA GLU A 246 -39.58 -4.03 13.13
C GLU A 246 -40.59 -5.08 12.67
N ALA A 247 -40.15 -6.11 11.94
CA ALA A 247 -41.02 -7.22 11.51
C ALA A 247 -41.47 -8.12 12.68
N LEU A 248 -40.66 -8.25 13.72
CA LEU A 248 -40.96 -9.02 14.93
C LEU A 248 -41.80 -8.24 15.97
N ARG A 249 -42.00 -6.94 15.74
CA ARG A 249 -42.72 -6.06 16.65
C ARG A 249 -44.20 -6.43 16.71
N VAL A 250 -44.77 -6.48 17.91
CA VAL A 250 -46.21 -6.75 18.08
C VAL A 250 -47.03 -5.46 18.01
N GLU A 251 -48.28 -5.54 17.52
CA GLU A 251 -49.20 -4.39 17.47
C GLU A 251 -49.39 -3.77 18.87
N GLY A 252 -49.19 -2.45 18.96
CA GLY A 252 -49.31 -1.67 20.19
C GLY A 252 -47.99 -1.43 20.94
N GLU A 253 -46.87 -2.02 20.51
CA GLU A 253 -45.56 -1.76 21.08
C GLU A 253 -45.06 -0.34 20.79
N ARG A 254 -44.33 0.25 21.75
CA ARG A 254 -43.69 1.55 21.55
C ARG A 254 -42.52 1.40 20.57
N ASN A 255 -42.33 2.40 19.72
CA ASN A 255 -41.22 2.38 18.76
C ASN A 255 -39.89 2.73 19.44
N ALA A 256 -39.34 1.79 20.20
CA ALA A 256 -38.15 1.94 21.04
C ALA A 256 -37.03 0.93 20.71
N GLY A 257 -37.11 0.24 19.56
CA GLY A 257 -36.09 -0.70 19.11
C GLY A 257 -36.18 -2.09 19.76
N SER A 258 -35.09 -2.85 19.68
CA SER A 258 -35.05 -4.27 20.10
C SER A 258 -35.34 -4.47 21.59
N GLU A 259 -34.94 -3.53 22.45
CA GLU A 259 -35.13 -3.64 23.91
C GLU A 259 -36.61 -3.71 24.31
N GLU A 260 -37.48 -2.98 23.62
CA GLU A 260 -38.91 -2.97 23.91
C GLU A 260 -39.59 -4.25 23.41
N THR A 261 -39.22 -4.73 22.22
CA THR A 261 -39.72 -5.99 21.68
C THR A 261 -39.27 -7.17 22.55
N GLU A 262 -38.01 -7.21 22.98
CA GLU A 262 -37.52 -8.22 23.94
C GLU A 262 -38.30 -8.17 25.27
N ARG A 263 -38.54 -6.97 25.82
CA ARG A 263 -39.32 -6.80 27.07
C ARG A 263 -40.74 -7.37 26.93
N VAL A 264 -41.40 -7.10 25.82
CA VAL A 264 -42.77 -7.57 25.56
C VAL A 264 -42.79 -9.09 25.37
N TRP A 265 -41.79 -9.65 24.69
CA TRP A 265 -41.65 -11.09 24.51
C TRP A 265 -41.39 -11.81 25.84
N TRP A 266 -40.53 -11.26 26.70
CA TRP A 266 -40.33 -11.78 28.06
C TRP A 266 -41.57 -11.72 28.93
N GLY A 267 -42.34 -10.62 28.87
CA GLY A 267 -43.61 -10.54 29.57
C GLY A 267 -44.59 -11.65 29.18
N ARG A 268 -44.63 -12.03 27.90
CA ARG A 268 -45.49 -13.13 27.41
C ARG A 268 -44.99 -14.52 27.79
N TRP A 269 -43.69 -14.68 27.98
CA TRP A 269 -43.10 -15.96 28.35
C TRP A 269 -43.32 -16.28 29.84
N GLU A 270 -43.43 -15.24 30.68
CA GLU A 270 -43.69 -15.39 32.12
C GLU A 270 -45.18 -15.62 32.47
N GLU A 271 -46.12 -15.32 31.56
CA GLU A 271 -47.56 -15.59 31.69
C GLU A 271 -47.92 -17.04 31.36
#